data_AF-A0A7S1RJC3-F1
#
_entry.id   AF-A0A7S1RJC3-F1
#
_cell.length_a   1.000
_cell.length_b   1.000
_cell.length_c   1.000
_cell.angle_alpha   90.00
_cell.angle_beta   90.00
_cell.angle_gamma   90.00
#
_symmetry.space_group_name_H-M   'P 1'
#
loop_
_entity.id
_entity.type
_entity.pdbx_description
1 polymer ?
#
loop_
_entity_poly.entity_id
_entity_poly.type
_entity_poly.pdbx_seq_one_letter_code
_entity_poly.pdbx_strand_id
1 'polypeptide(L)'
;AGPPGPDVVILDPAGLPYIMEGPASAGGASGAIYEWLGIRSDPSFPEDVVKSINQPRTAKLHVYGEKACIHCVGPDFNKAGNGNSYEWALGQFVYEMPQLTSQALQQAFADMNTEQQAFILQDAELDMCIFLEKELPEYQAALQA
;
A
#
# COMPACT_ATOMS: atom_id res chain seq x y z
N ALA A 1 -4.74 0.18 17.35
CA ALA A 1 -5.99 0.63 16.68
C ALA A 1 -6.91 -0.58 16.48
N GLY A 2 -8.23 -0.37 16.42
CA GLY A 2 -9.17 -1.40 15.97
C GLY A 2 -9.13 -1.57 14.45
N PRO A 3 -9.92 -2.50 13.87
CA PRO A 3 -10.05 -2.60 12.42
C PRO A 3 -10.60 -1.30 11.81
N PRO A 4 -10.29 -0.99 10.54
CA PRO A 4 -10.77 0.20 9.85
C PRO A 4 -12.30 0.29 9.82
N GLY A 5 -12.82 1.50 10.04
CA GLY A 5 -14.25 1.82 9.97
C GLY A 5 -14.77 1.90 8.54
N PRO A 6 -16.10 2.06 8.34
CA PRO A 6 -16.72 2.13 7.01
C PRO A 6 -16.36 3.40 6.22
N ASP A 7 -15.83 4.41 6.88
CA ASP A 7 -15.34 5.68 6.32
C ASP A 7 -13.84 5.64 5.97
N VAL A 8 -13.15 4.54 6.30
CA VAL A 8 -11.71 4.39 6.06
C VAL A 8 -11.48 3.55 4.80
N VAL A 9 -10.67 4.10 3.90
CA VAL A 9 -10.15 3.36 2.74
C VAL A 9 -8.77 2.83 3.05
N ILE A 10 -8.56 1.51 2.93
CA ILE A 10 -7.25 0.90 3.17
C ILE A 10 -6.42 0.81 1.91
N LEU A 11 -5.14 1.16 2.01
CA LEU A 11 -4.16 0.91 0.97
C LEU A 11 -3.57 -0.51 1.13
N ASP A 12 -3.72 -1.33 0.10
CA ASP A 12 -3.13 -2.67 0.03
C ASP A 12 -1.82 -2.66 -0.79
N PRO A 13 -0.68 -3.06 -0.21
CA PRO A 13 0.59 -3.24 -0.92
C PRO A 13 0.58 -4.55 -1.72
N ALA A 14 -0.32 -4.61 -2.70
CA ALA A 14 -0.64 -5.81 -3.46
C ALA A 14 0.56 -6.38 -4.22
N GLY A 15 0.71 -7.70 -4.18
CA GLY A 15 1.58 -8.42 -5.10
C GLY A 15 0.84 -8.71 -6.41
N LEU A 16 1.41 -8.32 -7.55
CA LEU A 16 0.81 -8.57 -8.87
C LEU A 16 0.38 -10.04 -9.08
N PRO A 17 1.18 -11.07 -8.72
CA PRO A 17 0.76 -12.46 -8.88
C PRO A 17 -0.55 -12.77 -8.15
N TYR A 18 -0.76 -12.24 -6.94
CA TYR A 18 -1.97 -12.48 -6.15
C TYR A 18 -3.19 -11.79 -6.74
N ILE A 19 -3.03 -10.59 -7.31
CA ILE A 19 -4.12 -9.93 -8.04
C ILE A 19 -4.57 -10.78 -9.23
N MET A 20 -3.62 -11.37 -9.96
CA MET A 20 -3.90 -12.14 -11.19
C MET A 20 -4.39 -13.56 -10.92
N GLU A 21 -3.88 -14.23 -9.89
CA GLU A 21 -4.13 -15.65 -9.62
C GLU A 21 -5.13 -15.88 -8.48
N GLY A 22 -5.33 -14.89 -7.60
CA GLY A 22 -6.25 -14.93 -6.49
C GLY A 22 -5.61 -14.62 -5.12
N PRO A 23 -6.42 -14.23 -4.13
CA PRO A 23 -5.95 -13.70 -2.84
C PRO A 23 -5.41 -14.75 -1.86
N ALA A 24 -5.77 -16.02 -2.02
CA ALA A 24 -5.64 -17.04 -0.97
C ALA A 24 -4.21 -17.28 -0.48
N SER A 25 -3.21 -17.16 -1.36
CA SER A 25 -1.80 -17.43 -1.05
C SER A 25 -1.04 -16.20 -0.55
N ALA A 26 -1.66 -15.01 -0.52
CA ALA A 26 -0.98 -13.81 -0.05
C ALA A 26 -0.69 -13.86 1.45
N GLY A 27 0.51 -13.43 1.85
CA GLY A 27 0.94 -13.26 3.23
C GLY A 27 1.13 -11.78 3.59
N GLY A 28 1.78 -11.52 4.74
CA GLY A 28 2.13 -10.16 5.18
C GLY A 28 0.92 -9.24 5.34
N ALA A 29 1.12 -7.95 5.04
CA ALA A 29 0.07 -6.93 5.14
C ALA A 29 -1.13 -7.25 4.23
N SER A 30 -0.90 -7.56 2.94
CA SER A 30 -1.98 -7.91 2.00
C SER A 30 -2.79 -9.10 2.47
N GLY A 31 -2.14 -10.16 2.98
CA GLY A 31 -2.84 -11.33 3.50
C GLY A 31 -3.80 -10.99 4.65
N ALA A 32 -3.41 -10.10 5.55
CA ALA A 32 -4.27 -9.61 6.64
C ALA A 32 -5.40 -8.71 6.13
N ILE A 33 -5.14 -7.89 5.11
CA ILE A 33 -6.17 -7.07 4.46
C ILE A 33 -7.21 -7.96 3.78
N TYR A 34 -6.80 -9.02 3.09
CA TYR A 34 -7.73 -9.92 2.40
C TYR A 34 -8.61 -10.71 3.36
N GLU A 35 -8.08 -11.08 4.53
CA GLU A 35 -8.85 -11.64 5.64
C GLU A 35 -9.90 -10.63 6.13
N TRP A 36 -9.48 -9.38 6.39
CA TRP A 36 -10.38 -8.32 6.82
C TRP A 36 -11.45 -8.01 5.78
N LEU A 37 -11.13 -7.98 4.48
CA LEU A 37 -12.10 -7.80 3.40
C LEU A 37 -13.07 -8.97 3.25
N GLY A 38 -12.72 -10.15 3.77
CA GLY A 38 -13.51 -11.38 3.62
C GLY A 38 -13.32 -12.06 2.26
N ILE A 39 -12.27 -11.70 1.52
CA ILE A 39 -11.99 -12.23 0.17
C ILE A 39 -10.92 -13.32 0.18
N ARG A 40 -10.33 -13.65 1.34
CA ARG A 40 -9.18 -14.58 1.40
C ARG A 40 -9.47 -15.95 0.77
N SER A 41 -10.71 -16.44 0.84
CA SER A 41 -11.11 -17.72 0.25
C SER A 41 -11.64 -17.60 -1.18
N ASP A 42 -11.70 -16.40 -1.74
CA ASP A 42 -12.25 -16.21 -3.09
C ASP A 42 -11.31 -16.79 -4.15
N PRO A 43 -11.85 -17.35 -5.24
CA PRO A 43 -11.04 -17.95 -6.29
C PRO A 43 -10.27 -16.90 -7.12
N SER A 44 -10.74 -15.65 -7.15
CA SER A 44 -10.14 -14.57 -7.93
C SER A 44 -10.60 -13.21 -7.40
N PHE A 45 -9.82 -12.17 -7.66
CA PHE A 45 -10.26 -10.79 -7.49
C PHE A 45 -11.40 -10.43 -8.46
N PRO A 46 -12.21 -9.40 -8.14
CA PRO A 46 -13.17 -8.83 -9.07
C PRO A 46 -12.53 -8.45 -10.41
N GLU A 47 -13.28 -8.62 -11.50
CA GLU A 47 -12.75 -8.47 -12.87
C GLU A 47 -12.22 -7.05 -13.14
N ASP A 48 -12.84 -6.02 -12.55
CA ASP A 48 -12.41 -4.63 -12.69
C ASP A 48 -11.08 -4.35 -11.97
N VAL A 49 -10.81 -5.04 -10.85
CA VAL A 49 -9.52 -4.99 -10.16
C VAL A 49 -8.44 -5.63 -11.03
N VAL A 50 -8.67 -6.86 -11.52
CA VAL A 50 -7.71 -7.60 -12.37
C VAL A 50 -7.39 -6.83 -13.66
N LYS A 51 -8.40 -6.27 -14.32
CA LYS A 51 -8.21 -5.51 -15.56
C LYS A 51 -7.42 -4.22 -15.34
N SER A 52 -7.64 -3.55 -14.22
CA SER A 52 -7.02 -2.26 -13.90
C SER A 52 -5.59 -2.41 -13.40
N ILE A 53 -5.29 -3.52 -12.71
CA ILE A 53 -3.99 -3.81 -12.10
C ILE A 53 -3.34 -4.99 -12.83
N ASN A 54 -2.90 -4.75 -14.07
CA ASN A 54 -2.29 -5.76 -14.92
C ASN A 54 -0.75 -5.64 -15.01
N GLN A 55 -0.16 -4.65 -14.35
CA GLN A 55 1.28 -4.40 -14.35
C GLN A 55 1.71 -3.61 -13.11
N PRO A 56 3.01 -3.62 -12.74
CA PRO A 56 3.51 -2.78 -11.64
C PRO A 56 3.25 -1.29 -11.85
N ARG A 57 3.14 -0.55 -10.74
CA ARG A 57 2.83 0.89 -10.67
C ARG A 57 1.42 1.24 -11.14
N THR A 58 0.47 0.36 -10.84
CA THR A 58 -0.96 0.61 -11.06
C THR A 58 -1.71 0.42 -9.75
N ALA A 59 -2.83 1.12 -9.63
CA ALA A 59 -3.70 1.05 -8.46
C ALA A 59 -5.17 1.11 -8.85
N LYS A 60 -6.04 0.54 -8.00
CA LYS A 60 -7.49 0.55 -8.18
C LYS A 60 -8.21 0.61 -6.83
N LEU A 61 -9.07 1.62 -6.67
CA LEU A 61 -10.09 1.64 -5.63
C LEU A 61 -11.21 0.65 -5.99
N HIS A 62 -11.55 -0.23 -5.05
CA HIS A 62 -12.68 -1.15 -5.14
C HIS A 62 -13.41 -1.21 -3.79
N VAL A 63 -14.73 -1.40 -3.85
CA VAL A 63 -15.61 -1.46 -2.67
C VAL A 63 -16.15 -2.87 -2.52
N TYR A 64 -15.79 -3.53 -1.41
CA TYR A 64 -16.19 -4.87 -1.03
C TYR A 64 -17.28 -4.79 0.05
N GLY A 65 -18.54 -4.72 -0.39
CA GLY A 65 -19.67 -4.48 0.52
C GLY A 65 -19.57 -3.09 1.14
N GLU A 66 -19.35 -3.02 2.45
CA GLU A 66 -19.18 -1.75 3.21
C GLU A 66 -17.71 -1.35 3.38
N LYS A 67 -16.76 -2.13 2.85
CA LYS A 67 -15.32 -1.90 3.02
C LYS A 67 -14.72 -1.37 1.72
N ALA A 68 -13.84 -0.38 1.81
CA ALA A 68 -13.15 0.16 0.65
C ALA A 68 -11.64 -0.12 0.72
N CYS A 69 -11.06 -0.48 -0.42
CA CYS A 69 -9.62 -0.74 -0.54
C CYS A 69 -9.06 -0.18 -1.85
N ILE A 70 -7.90 0.48 -1.75
CA ILE A 70 -7.05 0.81 -2.89
C ILE A 70 -5.99 -0.29 -2.97
N HIS A 71 -6.13 -1.18 -3.94
CA HIS A 71 -5.06 -2.12 -4.27
C HIS A 71 -3.99 -1.38 -5.07
N CYS A 72 -2.74 -1.41 -4.63
CA CYS A 72 -1.62 -0.74 -5.29
C CYS A 72 -0.45 -1.70 -5.46
N VAL A 73 0.02 -1.89 -6.70
CA VAL A 73 1.18 -2.75 -6.98
C VAL A 73 2.42 -1.89 -7.15
N GLY A 74 3.37 -2.04 -6.24
CA GLY A 74 4.69 -1.40 -6.33
C GLY A 74 5.64 -2.08 -7.33
N PRO A 75 6.83 -1.50 -7.57
CA PRO A 75 7.91 -2.19 -8.28
C PRO A 75 8.34 -3.46 -7.53
N ASP A 76 8.66 -4.52 -8.28
CA ASP A 76 9.17 -5.77 -7.72
C ASP A 76 10.70 -5.78 -7.73
N PHE A 77 11.30 -5.58 -6.56
CA PHE A 77 12.75 -5.55 -6.38
C PHE A 77 13.39 -6.95 -6.31
N ASN A 78 12.61 -8.03 -6.18
CA ASN A 78 13.16 -9.39 -6.17
C ASN A 78 13.63 -9.84 -7.56
N LYS A 79 13.08 -9.22 -8.62
CA LYS A 79 13.52 -9.45 -10.00
C LYS A 79 14.89 -8.85 -10.30
N ALA A 80 15.48 -8.09 -9.37
CA ALA A 80 16.78 -7.46 -9.53
C ALA A 80 17.98 -8.33 -9.06
N GLY A 81 17.77 -9.51 -8.45
CA GLY A 81 18.92 -10.39 -8.15
C GLY A 81 18.65 -11.71 -7.42
N ASN A 82 19.08 -12.80 -8.06
CA ASN A 82 19.76 -14.02 -7.58
C ASN A 82 19.33 -14.74 -6.27
N GLY A 83 18.20 -14.42 -5.65
CA GLY A 83 17.70 -15.14 -4.47
C GLY A 83 18.29 -14.70 -3.12
N ASN A 84 18.75 -13.45 -3.01
CA ASN A 84 19.26 -12.89 -1.74
C ASN A 84 18.14 -12.18 -0.94
N SER A 85 18.37 -11.97 0.37
CA SER A 85 17.40 -11.40 1.31
C SER A 85 16.90 -10.00 0.94
N TYR A 86 15.78 -9.58 1.53
CA TYR A 86 15.24 -8.22 1.43
C TYR A 86 16.27 -7.14 1.77
N GLU A 87 17.16 -7.39 2.75
CA GLU A 87 18.26 -6.47 3.09
C GLU A 87 19.30 -6.35 1.98
N TRP A 88 19.48 -7.38 1.14
CA TRP A 88 20.38 -7.29 -0.01
C TRP A 88 19.74 -6.52 -1.15
N ALA A 89 18.46 -6.78 -1.43
CA ALA A 89 17.73 -6.12 -2.52
C ALA A 89 17.54 -4.63 -2.25
N LEU A 90 17.34 -4.25 -0.98
CA LEU A 90 17.21 -2.85 -0.56
C LEU A 90 18.53 -2.25 -0.07
N GLY A 91 19.52 -3.05 0.35
CA GLY A 91 20.83 -2.55 0.77
C GLY A 91 20.74 -1.43 1.82
N GLN A 92 21.47 -0.33 1.57
CA GLN A 92 21.42 0.89 2.39
C GLN A 92 20.07 1.64 2.28
N PHE A 93 19.26 1.37 1.25
CA PHE A 93 17.97 2.04 1.07
C PHE A 93 17.02 1.79 2.23
N VAL A 94 17.17 0.69 2.98
CA VAL A 94 16.34 0.42 4.17
C VAL A 94 16.41 1.58 5.16
N TYR A 95 17.58 2.22 5.31
CA TYR A 95 17.77 3.37 6.19
C TYR A 95 17.29 4.70 5.59
N GLU A 96 17.05 4.74 4.28
CA GLU A 96 16.55 5.92 3.57
C GLU A 96 15.03 5.87 3.34
N MET A 97 14.39 4.72 3.61
CA MET A 97 12.94 4.51 3.39
C MET A 97 12.06 5.57 4.07
N PRO A 98 12.30 6.00 5.32
CA PRO A 98 11.50 7.05 5.94
C PRO A 98 11.52 8.36 5.15
N GLN A 99 12.72 8.81 4.75
CA GLN A 99 12.89 10.05 3.99
C GLN A 99 12.35 9.93 2.57
N LEU A 100 12.59 8.81 1.88
CA LEU A 100 12.04 8.55 0.55
C LEU A 100 10.51 8.52 0.58
N THR A 101 9.91 7.93 1.61
CA THR A 101 8.45 7.91 1.80
C THR A 101 7.91 9.32 2.03
N SER A 102 8.54 10.10 2.92
CA SER A 102 8.15 11.49 3.16
C SER A 102 8.24 12.34 1.89
N GLN A 103 9.34 12.23 1.13
CA GLN A 103 9.52 12.93 -0.14
C GLN A 103 8.49 12.51 -1.19
N ALA A 104 8.17 11.22 -1.29
CA ALA A 104 7.14 10.73 -2.21
C ALA A 104 5.77 11.32 -1.88
N LEU A 105 5.40 11.41 -0.59
CA LEU A 105 4.16 12.04 -0.15
C LEU A 105 4.13 13.55 -0.46
N GLN A 106 5.23 14.25 -0.18
CA GLN A 106 5.35 15.68 -0.48
C GLN A 106 5.22 15.95 -1.98
N GLN A 107 5.91 15.16 -2.82
CA GLN A 107 5.83 15.29 -4.27
C GLN A 107 4.41 14.97 -4.77
N ALA A 108 3.79 13.90 -4.27
CA ALA A 108 2.42 13.55 -4.65
C ALA A 108 1.43 14.66 -4.30
N PHE A 109 1.55 15.29 -3.13
CA PHE A 109 0.73 16.44 -2.77
C PHE A 109 1.00 17.66 -3.65
N ALA A 110 2.27 17.94 -3.97
CA ALA A 110 2.66 19.05 -4.84
C ALA A 110 2.15 18.89 -6.29
N ASP A 111 2.05 17.65 -6.78
CA ASP A 111 1.55 17.33 -8.12
C ASP A 111 0.02 17.44 -8.24
N MET A 112 -0.70 17.50 -7.12
CA MET A 112 -2.15 17.69 -7.10
C MET A 112 -2.53 19.13 -7.45
N ASN A 113 -3.76 19.29 -7.96
CA ASN A 113 -4.31 20.62 -8.18
C ASN A 113 -4.72 21.28 -6.84
N THR A 114 -4.97 22.59 -6.86
CA THR A 114 -5.30 23.36 -5.65
C THR A 114 -6.58 22.90 -4.97
N GLU A 115 -7.58 22.40 -5.71
CA GLU A 115 -8.83 21.90 -5.14
C GLU A 115 -8.60 20.60 -4.36
N GLN A 116 -7.83 19.68 -4.93
CA GLN A 116 -7.43 18.42 -4.27
C GLN A 116 -6.57 18.68 -3.02
N GLN A 117 -5.62 19.61 -3.11
CA GLN A 117 -4.81 20.00 -1.97
C GLN A 117 -5.67 20.58 -0.85
N ALA A 118 -6.60 21.48 -1.19
CA ALA A 118 -7.52 22.08 -0.21
C ALA A 118 -8.41 21.03 0.46
N PHE A 119 -8.93 20.08 -0.32
CA PHE A 119 -9.73 18.97 0.22
C PHE A 119 -8.93 18.14 1.23
N ILE A 120 -7.71 17.75 0.88
CA ILE A 120 -6.86 16.95 1.77
C ILE A 120 -6.55 17.70 3.07
N LEU A 121 -6.20 18.99 2.98
CA LEU A 121 -5.85 19.80 4.15
C LEU A 121 -7.03 20.09 5.07
N GLN A 122 -8.27 20.01 4.56
CA GLN A 122 -9.46 20.38 5.32
C GLN A 122 -10.21 19.18 5.91
N ASP A 123 -10.28 18.07 5.18
CA ASP A 123 -11.26 17.01 5.46
C ASP A 123 -10.70 15.58 5.33
N ALA A 124 -9.38 15.43 5.10
CA ALA A 124 -8.75 14.11 5.02
C ALA A 124 -7.80 13.84 6.19
N GLU A 125 -7.79 12.59 6.64
CA GLU A 125 -6.83 12.04 7.59
C GLU A 125 -6.07 10.89 6.92
N LEU A 126 -4.76 10.82 7.15
CA LEU A 126 -3.89 9.78 6.60
C LEU A 126 -3.12 9.09 7.74
N ASP A 127 -3.43 7.81 7.95
CA ASP A 127 -2.70 6.96 8.89
C ASP A 127 -1.66 6.09 8.16
N MET A 128 -0.42 6.13 8.64
CA MET A 128 0.66 5.28 8.14
C MET A 128 0.97 4.15 9.14
N CYS A 129 0.76 2.91 8.71
CA CYS A 129 1.07 1.73 9.51
C CYS A 129 2.51 1.29 9.31
N ILE A 130 3.31 1.35 10.38
CA ILE A 130 4.70 0.86 10.38
C ILE A 130 4.72 -0.55 10.98
N PHE A 131 5.21 -1.53 10.22
CA PHE A 131 5.17 -2.95 10.62
C PHE A 131 6.10 -3.26 11.81
N LEU A 132 7.29 -2.64 11.83
CA LEU A 132 8.27 -2.85 12.89
C LEU A 132 8.30 -1.64 13.81
N GLU A 133 7.94 -1.83 15.08
CA GLU A 133 7.89 -0.76 16.08
C GLU A 133 9.23 -0.01 16.21
N LYS A 134 10.36 -0.70 16.04
CA LYS A 134 11.70 -0.08 16.05
C LYS A 134 11.93 0.95 14.93
N GLU A 135 11.18 0.87 13.83
CA GLU A 135 11.29 1.81 12.69
C GLU A 135 10.39 3.04 12.88
N LEU A 136 9.39 2.96 13.77
CA LEU A 136 8.42 4.04 13.99
C LEU A 136 9.07 5.41 14.29
N PRO A 137 10.11 5.53 15.15
CA PRO A 137 10.71 6.83 15.45
C PRO A 137 11.32 7.52 14.22
N GLU A 138 11.89 6.77 13.29
CA GLU A 138 12.52 7.32 12.09
C GLU A 138 11.47 7.84 11.11
N TYR A 139 10.35 7.13 10.95
CA TYR A 139 9.20 7.60 10.16
C TYR A 139 8.54 8.83 10.78
N GLN A 140 8.39 8.89 12.11
CA GLN A 140 7.86 10.07 12.79
C GLN A 140 8.75 11.30 12.54
N ALA A 141 10.06 11.14 12.67
CA ALA A 141 11.01 12.23 12.42
C ALA A 141 10.95 12.72 10.96
N ALA A 142 10.85 11.81 9.99
CA ALA A 142 10.82 12.15 8.57
C ALA A 142 9.53 12.85 8.11
N LEU A 143 8.38 12.57 8.76
CA LEU A 143 7.08 13.15 8.41
C LEU A 143 6.78 14.46 9.17
N GLN A 144 7.59 14.81 10.16
CA GLN A 144 7.47 16.08 10.91
C GLN A 144 8.46 17.17 10.45
N ALA A 145 9.40 16.82 9.56
CA ALA A 145 10.43 17.71 9.02
C ALA A 145 9.92 18.54 7.85
#